data_AF-A0A7R9I7V1-F1
#
_entry.id   AF-A0A7R9I7V1-F1
#
_cell.length_a   1.000
_cell.length_b   1.000
_cell.length_c   1.000
_cell.angle_alpha   90.00
_cell.angle_beta   90.00
_cell.angle_gamma   90.00
#
_symmetry.space_group_name_H-M   'P 1'
#
loop_
_entity.id
_entity.type
_entity.pdbx_description
1 polymer ?
#
loop_
_entity_poly.entity_id
_entity_poly.type
_entity_poly.pdbx_seq_one_letter_code
_entity_poly.pdbx_strand_id
1 'polypeptide(L)'
;MDVYDAAERYIKDNIPLIALVGKDYGSGSSRDWAAKGPLLLGIKAVIAESFERIHRSNLVGMGIVPLQYLPGQSAESLGLTGKERFTIDIPPDCRPLQEIQVHVS
;
A
#
# COMPACT_ATOMS: atom_id res chain seq x y z
N MET A 1 -10.16 -4.78 -18.90
CA MET A 1 -10.52 -5.21 -17.53
C MET A 1 -10.31 -4.02 -16.66
N ASP A 2 -11.33 -3.66 -15.89
CA ASP A 2 -11.24 -2.50 -15.01
C ASP A 2 -10.53 -2.88 -13.70
N VAL A 3 -10.09 -1.89 -12.92
CA VAL A 3 -9.39 -2.13 -11.64
C VAL A 3 -10.25 -2.98 -10.70
N TYR A 4 -11.56 -2.74 -10.69
CA TYR A 4 -12.51 -3.51 -9.88
C TYR A 4 -12.55 -4.99 -10.30
N ASP A 5 -12.67 -5.28 -11.60
CA ASP A 5 -12.72 -6.66 -12.10
C ASP A 5 -11.44 -7.43 -11.78
N ALA A 6 -10.29 -6.77 -11.91
CA ALA A 6 -9.00 -7.35 -11.56
C ALA A 6 -8.92 -7.67 -10.06
N ALA A 7 -9.29 -6.71 -9.21
CA ALA A 7 -9.32 -6.87 -7.77
C ALA A 7 -10.27 -8.00 -7.34
N GLU A 8 -11.46 -8.07 -7.92
CA GLU A 8 -12.43 -9.12 -7.63
C GLU A 8 -11.87 -10.51 -7.95
N ARG A 9 -11.14 -10.65 -9.06
CA ARG A 9 -10.46 -11.90 -9.41
C ARG A 9 -9.39 -12.27 -8.38
N TYR A 10 -8.52 -11.34 -8.01
CA TYR A 10 -7.48 -11.61 -7.00
C TYR A 10 -8.07 -11.99 -5.64
N ILE A 11 -9.18 -11.35 -5.24
CA ILE A 11 -9.93 -11.73 -4.03
C ILE A 11 -10.46 -13.15 -4.13
N LYS A 12 -11.09 -13.53 -5.26
CA LYS A 12 -11.60 -14.90 -5.50
C LYS A 12 -10.49 -15.95 -5.45
N ASP A 13 -9.31 -15.60 -5.96
CA ASP A 13 -8.13 -16.46 -5.96
C ASP A 13 -7.39 -16.44 -4.59
N ASN A 14 -7.91 -15.69 -3.60
CA ASN A 14 -7.32 -15.49 -2.28
C ASN A 14 -5.86 -14.97 -2.31
N ILE A 15 -5.60 -14.08 -3.26
CA ILE A 15 -4.29 -13.44 -3.44
C ILE A 15 -4.37 -12.02 -2.85
N PRO A 16 -3.59 -11.71 -1.81
CA PRO A 16 -3.53 -10.36 -1.25
C PRO A 16 -3.00 -9.33 -2.26
N LEU A 17 -3.50 -8.11 -2.19
CA LEU A 17 -3.05 -7.01 -3.03
C LEU A 17 -2.32 -5.93 -2.22
N ILE A 18 -1.36 -5.28 -2.87
CA ILE A 18 -0.71 -4.05 -2.40
C ILE A 18 -0.75 -2.98 -3.50
N ALA A 19 -0.47 -1.74 -3.16
CA ALA A 19 -0.26 -0.67 -4.14
C ALA A 19 1.15 -0.06 -4.00
N LEU A 20 1.87 0.07 -5.11
CA LEU A 20 3.08 0.90 -5.18
C LEU A 20 2.69 2.29 -5.66
N VAL A 21 3.11 3.33 -4.92
CA VAL A 21 2.70 4.71 -5.19
C VAL A 21 3.89 5.66 -5.11
N GLY A 22 3.84 6.74 -5.88
CA GLY A 22 4.83 7.81 -5.83
C GLY A 22 4.64 8.74 -4.63
N LYS A 23 4.92 10.03 -4.85
CA LYS A 23 4.85 11.09 -3.83
C LYS A 23 3.44 11.59 -3.60
N ASP A 24 3.25 12.16 -2.41
CA ASP A 24 2.08 12.90 -1.96
C ASP A 24 0.77 12.11 -2.14
N TYR A 25 0.83 10.81 -1.84
CA TYR A 25 -0.30 9.92 -1.99
C TYR A 25 -1.47 10.35 -1.10
N GLY A 26 -2.63 10.53 -1.73
CA GLY A 26 -3.83 11.01 -1.08
C GLY A 26 -3.91 12.52 -0.88
N SER A 27 -3.05 13.29 -1.55
CA SER A 27 -3.20 14.75 -1.60
C SER A 27 -4.54 15.18 -2.23
N GLY A 28 -5.08 16.29 -1.73
CA GLY A 28 -6.37 16.83 -2.16
C GLY A 28 -7.43 16.78 -1.06
N SER A 29 -8.71 16.86 -1.46
CA SER A 29 -9.80 16.85 -0.49
C SER A 29 -9.94 15.48 0.17
N SER A 30 -10.10 15.47 1.49
CA SER A 30 -10.48 14.26 2.21
C SER A 30 -11.84 13.78 1.70
N ARG A 31 -11.87 12.56 1.17
CA ARG A 31 -13.09 11.89 0.70
C ARG A 31 -13.24 10.61 1.50
N ASP A 32 -14.46 10.34 1.97
CA ASP A 32 -14.78 9.16 2.80
C ASP A 32 -14.35 7.84 2.14
N TRP A 33 -14.33 7.81 0.80
CA TRP A 33 -14.01 6.63 0.01
C TRP A 33 -12.52 6.44 -0.30
N ALA A 34 -11.67 7.43 -0.01
CA ALA A 34 -10.26 7.37 -0.38
C ALA A 34 -9.50 6.21 0.28
N ALA A 35 -9.89 5.80 1.50
CA ALA A 35 -9.33 4.61 2.18
C ALA A 35 -10.27 3.39 2.13
N LYS A 36 -11.60 3.60 2.14
CA LYS A 36 -12.58 2.50 2.06
C LYS A 36 -12.55 1.78 0.71
N GLY A 37 -12.35 2.52 -0.38
CA GLY A 37 -12.25 1.95 -1.73
C GLY A 37 -11.12 0.92 -1.83
N PRO A 38 -9.86 1.30 -1.55
CA PRO A 38 -8.73 0.37 -1.51
C PRO A 38 -8.98 -0.88 -0.64
N LEU A 39 -9.59 -0.70 0.54
CA LEU A 39 -9.92 -1.83 1.43
C LEU A 39 -10.87 -2.83 0.75
N LEU A 40 -11.94 -2.33 0.11
CA LEU A 40 -12.93 -3.16 -0.59
C LEU A 40 -12.37 -3.82 -1.85
N LEU A 41 -11.32 -3.23 -2.44
CA LEU A 41 -10.55 -3.86 -3.52
C LEU A 41 -9.55 -4.90 -3.00
N GLY A 42 -9.50 -5.17 -1.69
CA GLY A 42 -8.63 -6.19 -1.11
C GLY A 42 -7.18 -5.74 -0.88
N ILE A 43 -6.87 -4.44 -1.01
CA ILE A 43 -5.55 -3.89 -0.72
C ILE A 43 -5.25 -4.02 0.77
N LYS A 44 -4.13 -4.66 1.11
CA LYS A 44 -3.67 -4.88 2.49
C LYS A 44 -2.59 -3.89 2.93
N ALA A 45 -1.78 -3.42 1.99
CA ALA A 45 -0.73 -2.45 2.24
C ALA A 45 -0.55 -1.49 1.05
N VAL A 46 -0.05 -0.29 1.33
CA VAL A 46 0.39 0.67 0.34
C VAL A 46 1.85 0.99 0.61
N ILE A 47 2.70 0.95 -0.42
CA ILE A 47 4.11 1.34 -0.36
C ILE A 47 4.27 2.62 -1.18
N ALA A 48 4.48 3.76 -0.53
CA ALA A 48 4.56 5.06 -1.17
C ALA A 48 5.88 5.79 -0.92
N GLU A 49 6.24 6.75 -1.78
CA GLU A 49 7.39 7.64 -1.50
C GLU A 49 7.04 8.65 -0.39
N SER A 50 5.81 9.17 -0.38
CA SER A 50 5.28 9.99 0.71
C SER A 50 3.76 9.94 0.75
N PHE A 51 3.18 10.23 1.91
CA PHE A 51 1.74 10.31 2.12
C PHE A 51 1.32 11.71 2.54
N GLU A 52 0.12 12.12 2.11
CA GLU A 52 -0.60 13.20 2.79
C GLU A 52 -0.99 12.73 4.21
N ARG A 53 -0.87 13.63 5.20
CA ARG A 53 -1.00 13.32 6.63
C ARG A 53 -2.37 12.75 7.01
N ILE A 54 -3.45 13.33 6.52
CA ILE A 54 -4.83 12.89 6.80
C ILE A 54 -5.08 11.56 6.10
N HIS A 55 -4.69 11.43 4.83
CA HIS A 55 -4.86 10.19 4.08
C HIS A 55 -4.13 9.01 4.74
N ARG A 56 -2.89 9.20 5.19
CA ARG A 56 -2.15 8.18 5.95
C ARG A 56 -2.93 7.69 7.16
N SER A 57 -3.50 8.61 7.93
CA SER A 57 -4.31 8.29 9.11
C SER A 57 -5.56 7.51 8.75
N ASN A 58 -6.21 7.84 7.63
CA ASN A 58 -7.39 7.13 7.14
C ASN A 58 -7.07 5.67 6.73
N LEU A 59 -5.92 5.44 6.06
CA LEU A 59 -5.47 4.09 5.72
C LEU A 59 -5.26 3.23 6.98
N VAL A 60 -4.55 3.78 7.98
CA VAL A 60 -4.37 3.11 9.28
C VAL A 60 -5.72 2.79 9.92
N GLY A 61 -6.66 3.74 9.93
CA GLY A 61 -8.00 3.54 10.48
C GLY A 61 -8.82 2.45 9.77
N MET A 62 -8.52 2.16 8.50
CA MET A 62 -9.14 1.07 7.74
C MET A 62 -8.40 -0.26 7.87
N GLY A 63 -7.26 -0.30 8.58
CA GLY A 63 -6.41 -1.49 8.69
C GLY A 63 -5.54 -1.74 7.47
N ILE A 64 -5.32 -0.74 6.61
CA ILE A 64 -4.37 -0.81 5.50
C ILE A 64 -3.02 -0.29 6.00
N VAL A 65 -1.96 -1.07 5.83
CA VAL A 65 -0.61 -0.72 6.30
C VAL A 65 0.03 0.30 5.35
N PRO A 66 0.32 1.55 5.78
CA PRO A 66 1.02 2.53 4.95
C PRO A 66 2.52 2.44 5.18
N LEU A 67 3.22 1.77 4.28
CA LEU A 67 4.68 1.71 4.24
C LEU A 67 5.21 2.87 3.40
N GLN A 68 6.29 3.49 3.87
CA GLN A 68 6.99 4.52 3.12
C GLN A 68 8.39 4.02 2.76
N TYR A 69 8.83 4.27 1.53
CA TYR A 69 10.23 4.01 1.16
C TYR A 69 11.19 4.80 2.06
N LEU A 70 12.40 4.27 2.24
CA LEU A 70 13.45 4.98 2.95
C LEU A 70 13.86 6.26 2.17
N PRO A 71 14.47 7.26 2.85
CA PRO A 71 14.90 8.47 2.18
C PRO A 71 15.77 8.19 0.96
N GLY A 72 15.37 8.72 -0.20
CA GLY A 72 16.07 8.53 -1.48
C GLY A 72 15.71 7.26 -2.24
N GLN A 73 14.84 6.39 -1.71
CA GLN A 73 14.33 5.22 -2.40
C GLN A 73 12.94 5.47 -3.02
N SER A 74 12.70 4.81 -4.15
CA SER A 74 11.41 4.72 -4.83
C SER A 74 11.31 3.36 -5.55
N ALA A 75 10.14 3.08 -6.12
CA ALA A 75 9.98 1.90 -6.99
C ALA A 75 10.99 1.92 -8.14
N GLU A 76 11.21 3.09 -8.76
CA GLU A 76 12.15 3.25 -9.87
C GLU A 76 13.61 3.02 -9.43
N SER A 77 14.05 3.62 -8.33
CA SER A 77 15.45 3.47 -7.86
C SER A 77 15.78 2.04 -7.46
N LEU A 78 14.77 1.27 -7.03
CA LEU A 78 14.88 -0.13 -6.63
C LEU A 78 14.61 -1.10 -7.79
N GLY A 79 14.27 -0.59 -8.99
CA GLY A 79 13.97 -1.40 -10.17
C GLY A 79 12.67 -2.22 -10.07
N LEU A 80 11.74 -1.82 -9.20
CA LEU A 80 10.47 -2.51 -8.99
C LEU A 80 9.52 -2.22 -10.17
N THR A 81 9.04 -3.28 -10.82
CA THR A 81 8.13 -3.18 -11.96
C THR A 81 6.66 -3.31 -11.58
N GLY A 82 6.37 -3.78 -10.36
CA GLY A 82 5.02 -4.10 -9.88
C GLY A 82 4.48 -5.44 -10.39
N LYS A 83 5.32 -6.23 -11.08
CA LYS A 83 4.99 -7.59 -11.56
C LYS A 83 5.51 -8.67 -10.62
N GLU A 84 6.36 -8.29 -9.68
CA GLU A 84 6.93 -9.14 -8.67
C GLU A 84 5.89 -9.50 -7.59
N ARG A 85 6.20 -10.52 -6.80
CA ARG A 85 5.47 -10.80 -5.57
C ARG A 85 6.18 -10.16 -4.38
N PHE A 86 5.39 -9.53 -3.52
CA PHE A 86 5.87 -8.83 -2.34
C PHE A 86 5.46 -9.59 -1.09
N THR A 87 6.42 -9.87 -0.22
CA THR A 87 6.19 -10.41 1.11
C THR A 87 6.62 -9.35 2.13
N ILE A 88 5.70 -8.95 3.00
CA ILE A 88 5.91 -7.90 4.01
C ILE A 88 5.91 -8.56 5.38
N ASP A 89 7.07 -8.63 6.01
CA ASP A 89 7.23 -9.30 7.30
C ASP A 89 6.95 -8.34 8.44
N ILE A 90 5.68 -8.28 8.87
CA ILE A 90 5.25 -7.44 10.00
C ILE A 90 5.44 -8.24 11.30
N PRO A 91 6.35 -7.81 12.20
CA PRO A 91 6.54 -8.49 13.47
C PRO A 91 5.35 -8.22 14.42
N PRO A 92 5.02 -9.16 15.33
CA PRO A 92 3.88 -9.04 16.24
C PRO A 92 4.02 -7.87 17.24
N ASP A 93 5.24 -7.44 17.53
CA ASP A 93 5.57 -6.32 18.42
C ASP A 93 5.96 -5.05 17.66
N CYS A 94 5.45 -4.89 16.42
CA CYS A 94 5.77 -3.76 15.56
C CYS A 94 5.54 -2.42 16.26
N ARG A 95 6.48 -1.48 16.07
CA ARG A 95 6.44 -0.15 16.66
C ARG A 95 6.13 0.91 15.60
N PRO A 96 5.54 2.06 16.00
CA PRO A 96 5.38 3.18 15.09
C PRO A 96 6.72 3.57 14.44
N LEU A 97 6.71 3.81 13.13
CA LEU A 97 7.87 4.20 12.33
C LEU A 97 9.01 3.17 12.28
N GLN A 98 8.75 1.92 12.69
CA GLN A 98 9.72 0.85 12.54
C GLN A 98 9.98 0.57 11.06
N GLU A 99 11.23 0.33 10.72
CA GLU A 99 11.61 -0.17 9.40
C GLU A 99 11.19 -1.63 9.26
N ILE A 100 10.45 -1.93 8.19
CA ILE A 100 9.93 -3.26 7.88
C ILE A 100 10.63 -3.77 6.63
N GLN A 101 11.13 -5.00 6.69
CA GLN A 101 11.73 -5.65 5.54
C GLN A 101 10.63 -6.13 4.59
N VAL A 102 10.81 -5.83 3.30
CA VAL A 102 9.93 -6.30 2.22
C VAL A 102 10.76 -7.14 1.27
N HIS A 103 10.38 -8.40 1.12
CA HIS A 103 11.02 -9.33 0.20
C HIS A 103 10.29 -9.30 -1.15
N VAL A 104 11.06 -9.31 -2.23
CA VAL A 104 10.57 -9.23 -3.61
C VAL A 104 11.07 -10.47 -4.37
N SER A 105 10.16 -11.18 -5.05
CA SER A 105 10.45 -12.42 -5.79
C SER A 105 9.72 -12.50 -7.12
#